data_AF-A0A368SAE3-F1
#
_entry.id   AF-A0A368SAE3-F1
#
_cell.length_a   1.000
_cell.length_b   1.000
_cell.length_c   1.000
_cell.angle_alpha   90.00
_cell.angle_beta   90.00
_cell.angle_gamma   90.00
#
_symmetry.space_group_name_H-M   'P 1'
#
loop_
_entity.id
_entity.type
_entity.pdbx_description
1 polymer ?
#
loop_
_entity_poly.entity_id
_entity_poly.type
_entity_poly.pdbx_seq_one_letter_code
_entity_poly.pdbx_strand_id
1 'polypeptide(L)'
;MVIMSAFPLPPPLQPPHTYRVVNRHAMAPPPQVPGLQVRPVTAANYEAELDGIGFLLARYPYVAIDTEYPGTVHRPPPPWRAGRELSPPDRYELLKANVDELPVVQLGITLCDEYGNLPTLVDGSGRPHEVVWEVTFSDFDARRDRHAPESVAFLRSQGLDFDQAIARGVSSAAFAAKLAAVLPRAGLELTWAAFGGAHDFAYVVKMLSGGRPLPGTWHEFAALARDLLVGRVFDAKYMAEHCERADLCGGLRRVAESLRVQQHDLPERPAWLAGRKSYIASRIFTAMRRRIMYRDGGALYESLIDGLHI
;
A
#
# COMPACT_ATOMS: atom_id res chain seq x y z
N MET A 1 -34.27 18.22 -33.60
CA MET A 1 -34.76 17.22 -32.65
C MET A 1 -33.55 16.42 -32.17
N VAL A 2 -32.93 16.83 -31.07
CA VAL A 2 -31.72 16.20 -30.53
C VAL A 2 -32.17 15.24 -29.44
N ILE A 3 -31.89 13.95 -29.62
CA ILE A 3 -32.22 12.88 -28.67
C ILE A 3 -31.16 12.95 -27.56
N MET A 4 -31.55 13.38 -26.36
CA MET A 4 -30.71 13.27 -25.18
C MET A 4 -30.68 11.81 -24.74
N SER A 5 -29.52 11.16 -24.85
CA SER A 5 -29.27 9.84 -24.27
C SER A 5 -29.30 9.94 -22.75
N ALA A 6 -30.25 9.26 -22.11
CA ALA A 6 -30.28 9.12 -20.65
C ALA A 6 -29.06 8.33 -20.18
N PHE A 7 -28.26 8.93 -19.29
CA PHE A 7 -27.20 8.23 -18.58
C PHE A 7 -27.81 7.18 -17.63
N PRO A 8 -27.22 5.98 -17.52
CA PRO A 8 -27.70 4.98 -16.57
C PRO A 8 -27.45 5.47 -15.13
N LEU A 9 -28.47 5.29 -14.28
CA LEU A 9 -28.39 5.57 -12.85
C LEU A 9 -27.32 4.68 -12.19
N PRO A 10 -26.60 5.19 -11.17
CA PRO A 10 -25.63 4.41 -10.44
C PRO A 10 -26.30 3.23 -9.70
N PRO A 11 -25.58 2.11 -9.52
CA PRO A 11 -26.08 1.00 -8.72
C PRO A 11 -26.34 1.45 -7.27
N PRO A 12 -27.33 0.85 -6.58
CA PRO A 12 -27.66 1.21 -5.22
C PRO A 12 -26.47 0.96 -4.28
N LEU A 13 -26.32 1.86 -3.29
CA LEU A 13 -25.36 1.72 -2.19
C LEU A 13 -25.57 0.36 -1.51
N GLN A 14 -24.51 -0.45 -1.44
CA GLN A 14 -24.54 -1.68 -0.64
C GLN A 14 -24.67 -1.30 0.84
N PRO A 15 -25.48 -2.03 1.63
CA PRO A 15 -25.61 -1.77 3.06
C PRO A 15 -24.25 -1.92 3.78
N PRO A 16 -24.07 -1.27 4.94
CA PRO A 16 -22.84 -1.39 5.72
C PRO A 16 -22.55 -2.86 6.02
N HIS A 17 -21.38 -3.33 5.58
CA HIS A 17 -20.93 -4.70 5.77
C HIS A 17 -20.64 -4.92 7.25
N THR A 18 -21.29 -5.90 7.88
CA THR A 18 -20.95 -6.28 9.25
C THR A 18 -19.66 -7.11 9.23
N TYR A 19 -18.60 -6.61 9.88
CA TYR A 19 -17.34 -7.33 10.05
C TYR A 19 -17.57 -8.54 10.95
N ARG A 20 -17.92 -9.68 10.36
CA ARG A 20 -18.14 -10.91 11.11
C ARG A 20 -16.82 -11.67 11.24
N VAL A 21 -16.25 -11.60 12.44
CA VAL A 21 -15.13 -12.43 12.88
C VAL A 21 -15.52 -13.90 12.79
N VAL A 22 -14.82 -14.67 11.95
CA VAL A 22 -14.94 -16.13 11.94
C VAL A 22 -13.93 -16.70 12.95
N ASN A 23 -14.42 -17.28 14.04
CA ASN A 23 -13.60 -18.08 14.96
C ASN A 23 -13.37 -19.47 14.36
N ARG A 24 -12.11 -19.84 14.10
CA ARG A 24 -11.73 -21.16 13.55
C ARG A 24 -11.75 -22.29 14.59
N HIS A 25 -12.82 -22.40 15.38
CA HIS A 25 -13.03 -23.51 16.32
C HIS A 25 -14.39 -24.18 16.08
N ALA A 26 -14.56 -24.77 14.90
CA ALA A 26 -15.55 -25.83 14.65
C ALA A 26 -15.08 -26.64 13.44
N MET A 27 -15.10 -27.97 13.55
CA MET A 27 -14.76 -28.90 12.47
C MET A 27 -15.63 -28.61 11.24
N ALA A 28 -15.01 -28.12 10.17
CA ALA A 28 -15.64 -27.73 8.92
C ALA A 28 -14.99 -28.50 7.74
N PRO A 29 -15.61 -28.51 6.54
CA PRO A 29 -15.08 -29.19 5.33
C PRO A 29 -13.64 -28.74 5.01
N PRO A 30 -12.90 -29.42 4.11
CA PRO A 30 -11.53 -29.01 3.78
C PRO A 30 -11.50 -27.51 3.50
N PRO A 31 -10.52 -26.77 4.06
CA PRO A 31 -10.54 -25.32 4.03
C PRO A 31 -10.60 -24.87 2.57
N GLN A 32 -11.75 -24.33 2.16
CA GLN A 32 -11.81 -23.57 0.93
C GLN A 32 -10.80 -22.44 1.12
N VAL A 33 -9.76 -22.42 0.26
CA VAL A 33 -8.81 -21.33 0.24
C VAL A 33 -9.63 -20.06 -0.01
N PRO A 34 -9.65 -19.10 0.94
CA PRO A 34 -10.46 -17.91 0.76
C PRO A 34 -10.05 -17.20 -0.53
N GLY A 35 -11.03 -16.66 -1.28
CA GLY A 35 -10.72 -15.77 -2.39
C GLY A 35 -10.08 -14.48 -1.86
N LEU A 36 -9.30 -13.78 -2.70
CA LEU A 36 -8.82 -12.44 -2.37
C LEU A 36 -9.78 -11.40 -2.97
N GLN A 37 -10.35 -10.55 -2.14
CA GLN A 37 -11.17 -9.42 -2.54
C GLN A 37 -10.42 -8.10 -2.31
N VAL A 38 -10.16 -7.37 -3.39
CA VAL A 38 -9.69 -5.98 -3.32
C VAL A 38 -10.91 -5.07 -3.20
N ARG A 39 -11.03 -4.36 -2.08
CA ARG A 39 -12.12 -3.41 -1.82
C ARG A 39 -11.74 -2.04 -2.38
N PRO A 40 -12.47 -1.53 -3.38
CA PRO A 40 -12.24 -0.17 -3.88
C PRO A 40 -12.69 0.85 -2.83
N VAL A 41 -11.83 1.81 -2.54
CA VAL A 41 -12.09 2.91 -1.63
C VAL A 41 -12.10 4.23 -2.41
N THR A 42 -13.24 4.90 -2.36
CA THR A 42 -13.61 6.09 -3.14
C THR A 42 -14.23 7.13 -2.21
N ALA A 43 -14.49 8.34 -2.70
CA ALA A 43 -15.11 9.40 -1.91
C ALA A 43 -16.46 8.99 -1.30
N ALA A 44 -17.17 8.03 -1.91
CA ALA A 44 -18.47 7.56 -1.43
C ALA A 44 -18.41 6.63 -0.20
N ASN A 45 -17.27 5.96 0.04
CA ASN A 45 -17.17 4.93 1.08
C ASN A 45 -15.92 5.02 1.98
N TYR A 46 -15.00 5.95 1.74
CA TYR A 46 -13.74 6.01 2.48
C TYR A 46 -13.94 6.07 4.00
N GLU A 47 -14.89 6.85 4.50
CA GLU A 47 -15.14 6.93 5.94
C GLU A 47 -15.47 5.56 6.55
N ALA A 48 -16.41 4.82 5.95
CA ALA A 48 -16.84 3.52 6.43
C ALA A 48 -15.72 2.47 6.34
N GLU A 49 -14.94 2.47 5.25
CA GLU A 49 -13.82 1.55 5.08
C GLU A 49 -12.70 1.84 6.09
N LEU A 50 -12.39 3.12 6.35
CA LEU A 50 -11.38 3.50 7.34
C LEU A 50 -11.84 3.22 8.78
N ASP A 51 -13.12 3.37 9.10
CA ASP A 51 -13.66 2.94 10.40
C ASP A 51 -13.50 1.42 10.58
N GLY A 52 -13.75 0.66 9.52
CA GLY A 52 -13.48 -0.77 9.47
C GLY A 52 -12.02 -1.13 9.68
N ILE A 53 -11.11 -0.44 8.98
CA ILE A 53 -9.65 -0.58 9.18
C ILE A 53 -9.31 -0.33 10.65
N GLY A 54 -9.75 0.80 11.21
CA GLY A 54 -9.52 1.17 12.61
C GLY A 54 -9.97 0.09 13.60
N PHE A 55 -11.16 -0.48 13.39
CA PHE A 55 -11.68 -1.58 14.20
C PHE A 55 -10.83 -2.86 14.11
N LEU A 56 -10.21 -3.12 12.96
CA LEU A 56 -9.43 -4.32 12.70
C LEU A 56 -7.99 -4.24 13.21
N LEU A 57 -7.42 -3.04 13.38
CA LEU A 57 -6.01 -2.85 13.74
C LEU A 57 -5.58 -3.58 15.02
N ALA A 58 -6.45 -3.66 16.03
CA ALA A 58 -6.13 -4.36 17.29
C ALA A 58 -5.91 -5.87 17.11
N ARG A 59 -6.54 -6.47 16.09
CA ARG A 59 -6.39 -7.90 15.77
C ARG A 59 -5.40 -8.16 14.65
N TYR A 60 -5.26 -7.20 13.74
CA TYR A 60 -4.39 -7.28 12.57
C TYR A 60 -3.41 -6.09 12.59
N PRO A 61 -2.45 -6.07 13.54
CA PRO A 61 -1.59 -4.91 13.79
C PRO A 61 -0.46 -4.73 12.77
N TYR A 62 -0.37 -5.61 11.77
CA TYR A 62 0.61 -5.50 10.69
C TYR A 62 -0.04 -4.84 9.49
N VAL A 63 0.50 -3.70 9.06
CA VAL A 63 -0.03 -2.87 7.99
C VAL A 63 0.96 -2.85 6.84
N ALA A 64 0.66 -3.59 5.77
CA ALA A 64 1.44 -3.51 4.54
C ALA A 64 0.83 -2.47 3.60
N ILE A 65 1.67 -1.62 3.02
CA ILE A 65 1.28 -0.58 2.08
C ILE A 65 2.04 -0.69 0.77
N ASP A 66 1.46 -0.12 -0.28
CA ASP A 66 2.09 0.12 -1.58
C ASP A 66 1.35 1.29 -2.24
N THR A 67 2.05 2.15 -2.97
CA THR A 67 1.47 3.29 -3.67
C THR A 67 1.63 3.18 -5.18
N GLU A 68 0.65 3.75 -5.88
CA GLU A 68 0.83 4.14 -7.28
C GLU A 68 0.94 5.65 -7.37
N TYR A 69 1.88 6.11 -8.18
CA TYR A 69 2.17 7.52 -8.40
C TYR A 69 2.64 7.72 -9.84
N PRO A 70 2.60 8.95 -10.38
CA PRO A 70 2.78 9.19 -11.81
C PRO A 70 4.26 9.23 -12.23
N GLY A 71 5.07 8.32 -11.68
CA GLY A 71 6.49 8.13 -11.97
C GLY A 71 7.41 9.14 -11.28
N THR A 72 8.54 9.44 -11.90
CA THR A 72 9.52 10.42 -11.42
C THR A 72 9.86 11.43 -12.51
N VAL A 73 9.83 12.70 -12.11
CA VAL A 73 10.08 13.86 -12.97
C VAL A 73 11.39 14.56 -12.60
N HIS A 74 11.79 14.49 -11.33
CA HIS A 74 13.14 14.81 -10.90
C HIS A 74 14.00 13.56 -11.04
N ARG A 75 15.18 13.73 -11.64
CA ARG A 75 16.17 12.67 -11.88
C ARG A 75 17.53 13.15 -11.41
N PRO A 76 18.46 12.24 -11.08
CA PRO A 76 19.81 12.62 -10.66
C PRO A 76 20.46 13.56 -11.68
N PRO A 77 21.16 14.62 -11.26
CA PRO A 77 21.91 15.47 -12.18
C PRO A 77 23.06 14.67 -12.83
N PRO A 78 23.46 14.98 -14.08
CA PRO A 78 24.71 14.42 -14.64
C PRO A 78 25.91 14.81 -13.76
N PRO A 79 26.91 13.94 -13.53
CA PRO A 79 27.16 12.63 -14.16
C PRO A 79 26.50 11.43 -13.46
N TRP A 80 25.72 11.65 -12.39
CA TRP A 80 25.14 10.58 -11.55
C TRP A 80 24.12 9.68 -12.25
N ARG A 81 23.75 10.01 -13.50
CA ARG A 81 22.95 9.16 -14.38
C ARG A 81 23.68 7.90 -14.88
N ALA A 82 25.00 7.84 -14.72
CA ALA A 82 25.88 6.78 -15.24
C ALA A 82 26.16 5.64 -14.23
N GLY A 83 25.18 5.26 -13.41
CA GLY A 83 25.25 4.03 -12.60
C GLY A 83 26.11 4.11 -11.33
N ARG A 84 26.44 5.32 -10.84
CA ARG A 84 27.05 5.48 -9.52
C ARG A 84 25.97 5.48 -8.44
N GLU A 85 26.20 4.73 -7.38
CA GLU A 85 25.28 4.63 -6.26
C GLU A 85 25.16 6.00 -5.56
N LEU A 86 23.93 6.53 -5.49
CA LEU A 86 23.64 7.78 -4.77
C LEU A 86 23.86 7.60 -3.27
N SER A 87 24.39 8.62 -2.60
CA SER A 87 24.47 8.64 -1.14
C SER A 87 23.06 8.69 -0.53
N PRO A 88 22.84 8.23 0.71
CA PRO A 88 21.52 8.31 1.35
C PRO A 88 20.91 9.72 1.38
N PRO A 89 21.67 10.81 1.65
CA PRO A 89 21.16 12.18 1.51
C PRO A 89 20.67 12.51 0.08
N ASP A 90 21.45 12.16 -0.95
CA ASP A 90 21.07 12.45 -2.34
C ASP A 90 19.82 11.65 -2.77
N ARG A 91 19.69 10.41 -2.28
CA ARG A 91 18.49 9.58 -2.49
C ARG A 91 17.26 10.23 -1.87
N TYR A 92 17.39 10.73 -0.64
CA TYR A 92 16.32 11.43 0.04
C TYR A 92 15.92 12.73 -0.66
N GLU A 93 16.89 13.55 -1.07
CA GLU A 93 16.58 14.79 -1.82
C GLU A 93 15.80 14.51 -3.10
N LEU A 94 16.19 13.46 -3.83
CA LEU A 94 15.50 13.06 -5.05
C LEU A 94 14.09 12.53 -4.79
N LEU A 95 13.94 11.69 -3.76
CA LEU A 95 12.65 11.21 -3.29
C LEU A 95 11.74 12.38 -2.92
N LYS A 96 12.25 13.28 -2.08
CA LYS A 96 11.54 14.46 -1.61
C LYS A 96 11.06 15.33 -2.76
N ALA A 97 11.94 15.63 -3.72
CA ALA A 97 11.58 16.45 -4.87
C ALA A 97 10.41 15.83 -5.67
N ASN A 98 10.45 14.51 -5.91
CA ASN A 98 9.37 13.82 -6.62
C ASN A 98 8.08 13.76 -5.81
N VAL A 99 8.13 13.37 -4.53
CA VAL A 99 6.95 13.21 -3.67
C VAL A 99 6.30 14.56 -3.36
N ASP A 100 7.08 15.64 -3.24
CA ASP A 100 6.54 16.98 -3.02
C ASP A 100 5.80 17.51 -4.25
N GLU A 101 6.30 17.23 -5.46
CA GLU A 101 5.73 17.74 -6.72
C GLU A 101 4.57 16.88 -7.24
N LEU A 102 4.65 15.56 -7.11
CA LEU A 102 3.72 14.63 -7.73
C LEU A 102 2.61 14.21 -6.76
N PRO A 103 1.33 14.33 -7.13
CA PRO A 103 0.23 13.76 -6.33
C PRO A 103 0.25 12.23 -6.38
N VAL A 104 -0.08 11.59 -5.25
CA VAL A 104 -0.31 10.14 -5.18
C VAL A 104 -1.58 9.79 -5.97
N VAL A 105 -1.60 8.60 -6.59
CA VAL A 105 -2.69 8.14 -7.45
C VAL A 105 -3.51 7.04 -6.77
N GLN A 106 -2.86 6.03 -6.20
CA GLN A 106 -3.51 5.01 -5.40
C GLN A 106 -2.68 4.61 -4.17
N LEU A 107 -3.35 4.09 -3.14
CA LEU A 107 -2.73 3.47 -1.97
C LEU A 107 -3.40 2.11 -1.70
N GLY A 108 -2.59 1.06 -1.68
CA GLY A 108 -2.97 -0.26 -1.22
C GLY A 108 -2.74 -0.39 0.28
N ILE A 109 -3.70 -0.99 0.98
CA ILE A 109 -3.57 -1.29 2.41
C ILE A 109 -3.94 -2.75 2.63
N THR A 110 -3.06 -3.47 3.30
CA THR A 110 -3.29 -4.85 3.70
C THR A 110 -3.01 -5.01 5.18
N LEU A 111 -4.03 -5.39 5.94
CA LEU A 111 -3.89 -5.72 7.35
C LEU A 111 -3.63 -7.23 7.49
N CYS A 112 -2.71 -7.63 8.37
CA CYS A 112 -2.56 -9.02 8.77
C CYS A 112 -2.20 -9.18 10.25
N ASP A 113 -2.37 -10.39 10.76
CA ASP A 113 -1.98 -10.75 12.13
C ASP A 113 -0.50 -11.19 12.18
N GLU A 114 -0.02 -11.53 13.37
CA GLU A 114 1.34 -12.04 13.57
C GLU A 114 1.63 -13.37 12.85
N TYR A 115 0.64 -14.00 12.23
CA TYR A 115 0.83 -15.21 11.45
C TYR A 115 0.76 -14.94 9.94
N GLY A 116 0.39 -13.72 9.55
CA GLY A 116 0.14 -13.31 8.17
C GLY A 116 -1.25 -13.69 7.66
N ASN A 117 -2.22 -13.95 8.56
CA ASN A 117 -3.61 -14.13 8.20
C ASN A 117 -4.28 -12.77 8.01
N LEU A 118 -5.10 -12.63 6.96
CA LEU A 118 -5.83 -11.40 6.67
C LEU A 118 -7.22 -11.39 7.32
N PRO A 119 -7.84 -10.21 7.47
CA PRO A 119 -9.28 -10.10 7.72
C PRO A 119 -10.06 -10.89 6.66
N THR A 120 -10.96 -11.76 7.12
CA THR A 120 -11.84 -12.55 6.26
C THR A 120 -13.28 -12.08 6.42
N LEU A 121 -13.94 -11.76 5.30
CA LEU A 121 -15.38 -11.50 5.24
C LEU A 121 -16.11 -12.68 4.60
N VAL A 122 -17.39 -12.82 4.88
CA VAL A 122 -18.25 -13.84 4.28
C VAL A 122 -19.22 -13.15 3.34
N ASP A 123 -19.25 -13.56 2.07
CA ASP A 123 -20.16 -12.98 1.08
C ASP A 123 -21.62 -13.47 1.28
N GLY A 124 -22.55 -12.91 0.50
CA GLY A 124 -23.97 -13.30 0.54
C GLY A 124 -24.25 -14.77 0.18
N SER A 125 -23.27 -15.49 -0.36
CA SER A 125 -23.34 -16.93 -0.65
C SER A 125 -22.69 -17.80 0.45
N GLY A 126 -22.23 -17.19 1.55
CA GLY A 126 -21.59 -17.90 2.64
C GLY A 126 -20.12 -18.23 2.38
N ARG A 127 -19.50 -17.73 1.30
CA ARG A 127 -18.10 -18.01 0.97
C ARG A 127 -17.16 -17.00 1.64
N PRO A 128 -16.07 -17.47 2.27
CA PRO A 128 -15.09 -16.59 2.90
C PRO A 128 -14.14 -15.97 1.86
N HIS A 129 -13.80 -14.70 2.03
CA HIS A 129 -12.82 -13.96 1.23
C HIS A 129 -11.90 -13.14 2.14
N GLU A 130 -10.59 -13.23 1.90
CA GLU A 130 -9.61 -12.31 2.45
C GLU A 130 -9.78 -10.92 1.84
N VAL A 131 -9.62 -9.88 2.65
CA VAL A 131 -9.87 -8.50 2.24
C VAL A 131 -8.61 -7.66 2.30
N VAL A 132 -8.41 -6.88 1.23
CA VAL A 132 -7.44 -5.79 1.16
C VAL A 132 -8.12 -4.54 0.59
N TRP A 133 -7.55 -3.37 0.83
CA TRP A 133 -8.14 -2.10 0.40
C TRP A 133 -7.28 -1.45 -0.68
N GLU A 134 -7.94 -0.83 -1.65
CA GLU A 134 -7.30 -0.02 -2.68
C GLU A 134 -7.99 1.35 -2.74
N VAL A 135 -7.29 2.35 -2.25
CA VAL A 135 -7.74 3.75 -2.25
C VAL A 135 -7.33 4.38 -3.57
N THR A 136 -8.28 5.02 -4.26
CA THR A 136 -8.00 5.84 -5.44
C THR A 136 -8.19 7.30 -5.09
N PHE A 137 -7.17 8.12 -5.38
CA PHE A 137 -7.16 9.54 -5.04
C PHE A 137 -7.60 10.41 -6.21
N SER A 138 -8.24 11.54 -5.90
CA SER A 138 -8.70 12.52 -6.90
C SER A 138 -7.71 13.67 -7.16
N ASP A 139 -6.59 13.70 -6.42
CA ASP A 139 -5.63 14.79 -6.41
C ASP A 139 -4.82 14.93 -7.73
N PHE A 140 -4.64 13.84 -8.47
CA PHE A 140 -3.86 13.79 -9.72
C PHE A 140 -4.74 14.01 -10.97
N ASP A 141 -4.39 15.00 -11.78
CA ASP A 141 -4.95 15.24 -13.11
C ASP A 141 -3.87 15.15 -14.19
N ALA A 142 -3.90 14.07 -14.99
CA ALA A 142 -2.93 13.83 -16.06
C ALA A 142 -2.90 14.90 -17.16
N ARG A 143 -3.89 15.80 -17.23
CA ARG A 143 -3.93 16.92 -18.19
C ARG A 143 -3.22 18.16 -17.67
N ARG A 144 -3.10 18.30 -16.34
CA ARG A 144 -2.56 19.48 -15.66
C ARG A 144 -1.22 19.20 -15.00
N ASP A 145 -1.12 18.06 -14.33
CA ASP A 145 -0.01 17.75 -13.44
C ASP A 145 1.16 17.13 -14.21
N ARG A 146 2.38 17.46 -13.78
CA ARG A 146 3.59 16.84 -14.31
C ARG A 146 3.60 15.35 -13.98
N HIS A 147 4.16 14.56 -14.89
CA HIS A 147 4.24 13.11 -14.74
C HIS A 147 5.26 12.50 -15.71
N ALA A 148 5.66 11.27 -15.44
CA ALA A 148 6.34 10.43 -16.42
C ALA A 148 5.28 9.80 -17.36
N PRO A 149 5.33 10.05 -18.69
CA PRO A 149 4.35 9.52 -19.63
C PRO A 149 4.27 7.98 -19.61
N GLU A 150 5.40 7.30 -19.43
CA GLU A 150 5.47 5.84 -19.36
C GLU A 150 4.75 5.29 -18.13
N SER A 151 4.84 5.96 -16.99
CA SER A 151 4.14 5.57 -15.76
C SER A 151 2.63 5.74 -15.89
N VAL A 152 2.16 6.86 -16.47
CA VAL A 152 0.73 7.06 -16.73
C VAL A 152 0.20 6.05 -17.75
N ALA A 153 0.95 5.76 -18.82
CA ALA A 153 0.58 4.75 -19.80
C ALA A 153 0.49 3.35 -19.17
N PHE A 154 1.45 3.00 -18.31
CA PHE A 154 1.43 1.77 -17.54
C PHE A 154 0.18 1.68 -16.66
N LEU A 155 -0.14 2.70 -15.87
CA LEU A 155 -1.33 2.69 -15.00
C LEU A 155 -2.63 2.54 -15.80
N ARG A 156 -2.76 3.23 -16.95
CA ARG A 156 -3.90 3.02 -17.87
C ARG A 156 -3.99 1.57 -18.36
N SER A 157 -2.86 0.97 -18.71
CA SER A 157 -2.80 -0.45 -19.13
C SER A 157 -3.22 -1.43 -18.03
N GLN A 158 -3.12 -1.03 -16.76
CA GLN A 158 -3.59 -1.81 -15.62
C GLN A 158 -5.08 -1.56 -15.29
N GLY A 159 -5.77 -0.74 -16.09
CA GLY A 159 -7.19 -0.45 -15.94
C GLY A 159 -7.51 0.80 -15.14
N LEU A 160 -6.52 1.62 -14.79
CA LEU A 160 -6.77 2.88 -14.08
C LEU A 160 -7.36 3.94 -15.02
N ASP A 161 -8.56 4.41 -14.66
CA ASP A 161 -9.24 5.52 -15.32
C ASP A 161 -9.04 6.81 -14.50
N PHE A 162 -8.19 7.70 -15.03
CA PHE A 162 -7.84 8.96 -14.36
C PHE A 162 -9.01 9.95 -14.30
N ASP A 163 -9.91 9.97 -15.29
CA ASP A 163 -11.06 10.86 -15.27
C ASP A 163 -12.06 10.41 -14.19
N GLN A 164 -12.24 9.09 -14.03
CA GLN A 164 -13.01 8.55 -12.90
C GLN A 164 -12.32 8.74 -11.55
N ALA A 165 -10.99 8.65 -11.49
CA ALA A 165 -10.24 8.93 -10.27
C ALA A 165 -10.47 10.38 -9.80
N ILE A 166 -10.45 11.36 -10.70
CA ILE A 166 -10.80 12.75 -10.36
C ILE A 166 -12.25 12.86 -9.90
N ALA A 167 -13.19 12.24 -10.62
CA ALA A 167 -14.62 12.40 -10.37
C ALA A 167 -15.11 11.69 -9.09
N ARG A 168 -14.46 10.60 -8.68
CA ARG A 168 -14.95 9.69 -7.62
C ARG A 168 -13.89 9.36 -6.56
N GLY A 169 -12.63 9.69 -6.80
CA GLY A 169 -11.53 9.41 -5.89
C GLY A 169 -11.61 10.24 -4.60
N VAL A 170 -10.99 9.71 -3.56
CA VAL A 170 -10.89 10.39 -2.26
C VAL A 170 -9.88 11.53 -2.38
N SER A 171 -10.15 12.69 -1.76
CA SER A 171 -9.08 13.66 -1.57
C SER A 171 -8.05 13.11 -0.59
N SER A 172 -6.76 13.20 -0.93
CA SER A 172 -5.67 12.76 -0.06
C SER A 172 -5.71 13.42 1.32
N ALA A 173 -6.13 14.69 1.41
CA ALA A 173 -6.29 15.41 2.66
C ALA A 173 -7.45 14.85 3.53
N ALA A 174 -8.60 14.57 2.91
CA ALA A 174 -9.74 13.97 3.61
C ALA A 174 -9.43 12.55 4.10
N PHE A 175 -8.77 11.77 3.25
CA PHE A 175 -8.26 10.45 3.60
C PHE A 175 -7.29 10.52 4.79
N ALA A 176 -6.31 11.41 4.74
CA ALA A 176 -5.30 11.57 5.78
C ALA A 176 -5.91 11.96 7.14
N ALA A 177 -6.86 12.90 7.14
CA ALA A 177 -7.56 13.31 8.34
C ALA A 177 -8.33 12.14 8.98
N LYS A 178 -9.03 11.33 8.17
CA LYS A 178 -9.73 10.14 8.65
C LYS A 178 -8.76 9.07 9.12
N LEU A 179 -7.66 8.83 8.39
CA LEU A 179 -6.64 7.84 8.76
C LEU A 179 -6.02 8.20 10.13
N ALA A 180 -5.63 9.46 10.32
CA ALA A 180 -5.10 9.94 11.59
C ALA A 180 -6.11 9.81 12.75
N ALA A 181 -7.42 9.83 12.47
CA ALA A 181 -8.46 9.65 13.49
C ALA A 181 -8.65 8.17 13.88
N VAL A 182 -8.42 7.23 12.97
CA VAL A 182 -8.60 5.78 13.22
C VAL A 182 -7.31 5.08 13.65
N LEU A 183 -6.15 5.67 13.39
CA LEU A 183 -4.88 5.16 13.90
C LEU A 183 -4.84 5.24 15.43
N PRO A 184 -4.35 4.18 16.10
CA PRO A 184 -4.28 4.14 17.56
C PRO A 184 -3.33 5.23 18.05
N ARG A 185 -3.77 6.00 19.05
CA ARG A 185 -2.95 7.06 19.67
C ARG A 185 -2.03 6.54 20.78
N ALA A 186 -2.41 5.44 21.45
CA ALA A 186 -1.63 4.83 22.53
C ALA A 186 -2.05 3.37 22.75
N GLY A 187 -1.11 2.53 23.22
CA GLY A 187 -1.40 1.18 23.70
C GLY A 187 -1.47 0.08 22.65
N LEU A 188 -1.36 0.41 21.36
CA LEU A 188 -1.23 -0.55 20.27
C LEU A 188 -0.04 -0.13 19.39
N GLU A 189 1.01 -0.95 19.39
CA GLU A 189 2.15 -0.79 18.49
C GLU A 189 1.83 -1.45 17.15
N LEU A 190 1.79 -0.65 16.07
CA LEU A 190 1.61 -1.17 14.73
C LEU A 190 2.96 -1.60 14.13
N THR A 191 2.92 -2.50 13.15
CA THR A 191 4.09 -2.87 12.37
C THR A 191 3.81 -2.60 10.91
N TRP A 192 4.42 -1.56 10.37
CA TRP A 192 4.29 -1.13 8.99
C TRP A 192 5.30 -1.82 8.09
N ALA A 193 4.86 -2.24 6.92
CA ALA A 193 5.71 -2.86 5.92
C ALA A 193 5.43 -2.34 4.51
N ALA A 194 6.46 -2.26 3.70
CA ALA A 194 6.36 -2.03 2.25
C ALA A 194 7.44 -2.84 1.53
N PHE A 195 7.49 -2.80 0.19
CA PHE A 195 8.54 -3.47 -0.59
C PHE A 195 9.20 -2.46 -1.53
N GLY A 196 10.42 -2.04 -1.23
CA GLY A 196 11.00 -0.87 -1.90
C GLY A 196 10.29 0.43 -1.49
N GLY A 197 10.02 0.54 -0.19
CA GLY A 197 8.96 1.38 0.38
C GLY A 197 9.25 2.87 0.49
N ALA A 198 10.40 3.35 0.02
CA ALA A 198 10.80 4.75 0.19
C ALA A 198 9.74 5.75 -0.27
N HIS A 199 9.16 5.55 -1.47
CA HIS A 199 8.07 6.39 -1.97
C HIS A 199 6.76 6.15 -1.21
N ASP A 200 6.43 4.90 -0.91
CA ASP A 200 5.18 4.54 -0.23
C ASP A 200 5.08 5.22 1.14
N PHE A 201 6.13 5.10 1.95
CA PHE A 201 6.20 5.75 3.26
C PHE A 201 6.23 7.27 3.14
N ALA A 202 6.98 7.81 2.16
CA ALA A 202 7.04 9.25 1.95
C ALA A 202 5.67 9.85 1.60
N TYR A 203 4.88 9.20 0.75
CA TYR A 203 3.51 9.63 0.45
C TYR A 203 2.60 9.56 1.66
N VAL A 204 2.65 8.46 2.44
CA VAL A 204 1.83 8.32 3.66
C VAL A 204 2.21 9.38 4.70
N VAL A 205 3.51 9.62 4.92
CA VAL A 205 4.00 10.68 5.83
C VAL A 205 3.61 12.07 5.33
N LYS A 206 3.72 12.37 4.04
CA LYS A 206 3.26 13.64 3.45
C LYS A 206 1.76 13.85 3.68
N MET A 207 0.96 12.82 3.45
CA MET A 207 -0.49 12.86 3.70
C MET A 207 -0.79 13.14 5.17
N LEU A 208 -0.24 12.34 6.09
CA LEU A 208 -0.48 12.46 7.54
C LEU A 208 0.08 13.75 8.15
N SER A 209 1.09 14.36 7.53
CA SER A 209 1.63 15.67 7.92
C SER A 209 0.84 16.85 7.36
N GLY A 210 -0.34 16.61 6.78
CA GLY A 210 -1.25 17.64 6.26
C GLY A 210 -0.91 18.11 4.84
N GLY A 211 -0.22 17.29 4.05
CA GLY A 211 0.17 17.61 2.67
C GLY A 211 1.32 18.63 2.56
N ARG A 212 1.97 18.97 3.68
CA ARG A 212 3.14 19.87 3.68
C ARG A 212 4.32 19.22 2.96
N PRO A 213 5.23 20.03 2.39
CA PRO A 213 6.49 19.51 1.87
C PRO A 213 7.22 18.64 2.91
N LEU A 214 7.85 17.56 2.47
CA LEU A 214 8.61 16.68 3.38
C LEU A 214 9.74 17.44 4.09
N PRO A 215 10.29 16.94 5.21
CA PRO A 215 11.37 17.63 5.93
C PRO A 215 12.62 17.90 5.10
N GLY A 216 13.46 18.85 5.51
CA GLY A 216 14.64 19.24 4.74
C GLY A 216 15.71 18.16 4.67
N THR A 217 15.81 17.34 5.73
CA THR A 217 16.79 16.26 5.83
C THR A 217 16.15 14.90 6.04
N TRP A 218 16.86 13.84 5.68
CA TRP A 218 16.38 12.47 5.86
C TRP A 218 16.22 12.09 7.34
N HIS A 219 17.03 12.64 8.24
CA HIS A 219 16.92 12.41 9.69
C HIS A 219 15.63 13.02 10.27
N GLU A 220 15.25 14.22 9.81
CA GLU A 220 13.99 14.85 10.22
C GLU A 220 12.80 14.08 9.64
N PHE A 221 12.90 13.58 8.41
CA PHE A 221 11.90 12.70 7.82
C PHE A 221 11.75 11.40 8.61
N ALA A 222 12.85 10.76 8.96
CA ALA A 222 12.90 9.56 9.79
C ALA A 222 12.21 9.77 11.15
N ALA A 223 12.51 10.87 11.83
CA ALA A 223 11.85 11.24 13.08
C ALA A 223 10.34 11.46 12.89
N LEU A 224 9.95 12.23 11.87
CA LEU A 224 8.54 12.48 11.56
C LEU A 224 7.79 11.19 11.19
N ALA A 225 8.42 10.28 10.45
CA ALA A 225 7.84 9.00 10.08
C ALA A 225 7.57 8.14 11.32
N ARG A 226 8.54 8.04 12.24
CA ARG A 226 8.36 7.32 13.51
C ARG A 226 7.23 7.90 14.36
N ASP A 227 7.14 9.23 14.43
CA ASP A 227 6.09 9.91 15.20
C ASP A 227 4.69 9.68 14.60
N LEU A 228 4.56 9.70 13.27
CA LEU A 228 3.27 9.57 12.58
C LEU A 228 2.82 8.11 12.41
N LEU A 229 3.76 7.17 12.23
CA LEU A 229 3.44 5.77 11.96
C LEU A 229 3.30 4.92 13.25
N VAL A 230 3.44 5.52 14.44
CA VAL A 230 3.10 4.92 15.76
C VAL A 230 3.45 3.43 15.85
N GLY A 231 4.70 3.08 15.53
CA GLY A 231 5.09 1.69 15.44
C GLY A 231 6.40 1.45 14.71
N ARG A 232 6.64 0.17 14.42
CA ARG A 232 7.85 -0.30 13.74
C ARG A 232 7.66 -0.23 12.24
N VAL A 233 8.74 0.07 11.51
CA VAL A 233 8.72 0.17 10.05
C VAL A 233 9.72 -0.81 9.45
N PHE A 234 9.31 -1.53 8.40
CA PHE A 234 10.15 -2.50 7.71
C PHE A 234 10.02 -2.36 6.20
N ASP A 235 11.15 -2.56 5.50
CA ASP A 235 11.16 -2.75 4.07
C ASP A 235 11.48 -4.21 3.73
N ALA A 236 10.47 -4.91 3.21
CA ALA A 236 10.57 -6.31 2.86
C ALA A 236 11.57 -6.57 1.73
N LYS A 237 11.84 -5.59 0.86
CA LYS A 237 12.87 -5.69 -0.16
C LYS A 237 14.25 -5.58 0.48
N TYR A 238 14.45 -4.62 1.38
CA TYR A 238 15.71 -4.50 2.12
C TYR A 238 15.99 -5.78 2.90
N MET A 239 15.00 -6.31 3.62
CA MET A 239 15.12 -7.60 4.32
C MET A 239 15.50 -8.73 3.36
N ALA A 240 14.87 -8.82 2.19
CA ALA A 240 15.13 -9.87 1.20
C ALA A 240 16.56 -9.78 0.63
N GLU A 241 17.01 -8.59 0.26
CA GLU A 241 18.34 -8.40 -0.36
C GLU A 241 19.50 -8.55 0.65
N HIS A 242 19.22 -8.47 1.95
CA HIS A 242 20.24 -8.56 3.02
C HIS A 242 20.14 -9.84 3.86
N CYS A 243 19.29 -10.81 3.50
CA CYS A 243 19.13 -12.06 4.25
C CYS A 243 20.08 -13.21 3.85
N GLU A 244 21.23 -12.88 3.25
CA GLU A 244 22.27 -13.82 2.76
C GLU A 244 21.81 -14.77 1.64
N ARG A 245 20.52 -14.78 1.27
CA ARG A 245 19.98 -15.55 0.15
C ARG A 245 20.02 -14.75 -1.15
N ALA A 246 20.97 -15.10 -2.02
CA ALA A 246 21.16 -14.45 -3.32
C ALA A 246 19.96 -14.55 -4.27
N ASP A 247 19.07 -15.53 -4.08
CA ASP A 247 17.87 -15.70 -4.91
C ASP A 247 16.72 -14.74 -4.55
N LEU A 248 16.83 -14.02 -3.42
CA LEU A 248 15.85 -13.07 -2.92
C LEU A 248 16.22 -11.63 -3.28
N CYS A 249 16.43 -11.38 -4.58
CA CYS A 249 16.77 -10.06 -5.12
C CYS A 249 15.84 -9.61 -6.25
N GLY A 250 15.74 -8.30 -6.44
CA GLY A 250 14.99 -7.68 -7.55
C GLY A 250 13.58 -7.25 -7.18
N GLY A 251 12.69 -7.22 -8.19
CA GLY A 251 11.34 -6.67 -8.03
C GLY A 251 10.37 -7.58 -7.26
N LEU A 252 9.27 -6.99 -6.79
CA LEU A 252 8.23 -7.63 -5.98
C LEU A 252 7.79 -9.01 -6.49
N ARG A 253 7.52 -9.13 -7.80
CA ARG A 253 7.10 -10.39 -8.44
C ARG A 253 8.16 -11.49 -8.32
N ARG A 254 9.42 -11.15 -8.61
CA ARG A 254 10.53 -12.11 -8.59
C ARG A 254 10.77 -12.62 -7.17
N VAL A 255 10.80 -11.73 -6.19
CA VAL A 255 10.97 -12.14 -4.79
C VAL A 255 9.78 -12.97 -4.30
N ALA A 256 8.55 -12.61 -4.69
CA ALA A 256 7.37 -13.39 -4.38
C ALA A 256 7.44 -14.83 -4.93
N GLU A 257 7.89 -14.98 -6.18
CA GLU A 257 8.09 -16.27 -6.84
C GLU A 257 9.17 -17.10 -6.13
N SER A 258 10.33 -16.51 -5.82
CA SER A 258 11.42 -17.19 -5.08
C SER A 258 10.97 -17.67 -3.69
N LEU A 259 10.14 -16.89 -2.99
CA LEU A 259 9.59 -17.26 -1.69
C LEU A 259 8.40 -18.24 -1.76
N ARG A 260 7.95 -18.56 -2.97
CA ARG A 260 6.74 -19.37 -3.22
C ARG A 260 5.53 -18.86 -2.43
N VAL A 261 5.42 -17.54 -2.28
CA VAL A 261 4.20 -16.96 -1.70
C VAL A 261 3.11 -17.08 -2.76
N GLN A 262 2.02 -17.75 -2.41
CA GLN A 262 0.91 -18.00 -3.33
C GLN A 262 0.40 -16.67 -3.88
N GLN A 263 0.61 -16.47 -5.18
CA GLN A 263 -0.29 -15.65 -5.97
C GLN A 263 -1.49 -16.56 -6.16
N HIS A 264 -2.61 -16.32 -5.48
CA HIS A 264 -3.81 -17.14 -5.69
C HIS A 264 -4.05 -17.37 -7.18
N ASP A 265 -4.32 -18.61 -7.58
CA ASP A 265 -4.67 -19.00 -8.94
C ASP A 265 -5.90 -18.19 -9.36
N LEU A 266 -5.68 -17.11 -10.11
CA LEU A 266 -6.74 -16.22 -10.59
C LEU A 266 -6.68 -16.17 -12.12
N PRO A 267 -7.83 -16.35 -12.80
CA PRO A 267 -7.90 -16.36 -14.26
C PRO A 267 -7.65 -14.95 -14.83
N GLU A 268 -6.97 -14.90 -15.98
CA GLU A 268 -6.52 -13.69 -16.71
C GLU A 268 -5.61 -12.76 -15.90
N ARG A 269 -4.67 -12.05 -16.55
CA ARG A 269 -3.69 -11.19 -15.85
C ARG A 269 -4.42 -10.12 -15.03
N PRO A 270 -4.55 -10.26 -13.70
CA PRO A 270 -5.31 -9.30 -12.92
C PRO A 270 -4.51 -8.00 -12.81
N ALA A 271 -5.23 -6.88 -12.68
CA ALA A 271 -4.62 -5.55 -12.53
C ALA A 271 -3.54 -5.56 -11.45
N TRP A 272 -2.36 -5.06 -11.79
CA TRP A 272 -1.20 -5.01 -10.89
C TRP A 272 -1.07 -3.63 -10.25
N LEU A 273 -2.10 -3.26 -9.48
CA LEU A 273 -2.22 -1.96 -8.81
C LEU A 273 -1.94 -2.08 -7.30
N ALA A 274 -2.10 -0.96 -6.59
CA ALA A 274 -1.65 -0.77 -5.22
C ALA A 274 -2.19 -1.83 -4.24
N GLY A 275 -3.49 -2.15 -4.27
CA GLY A 275 -4.09 -3.10 -3.32
C GLY A 275 -3.56 -4.52 -3.47
N ARG A 276 -3.28 -4.94 -4.71
CA ARG A 276 -2.69 -6.27 -4.96
C ARG A 276 -1.19 -6.28 -4.63
N LYS A 277 -0.48 -5.18 -4.89
CA LYS A 277 0.93 -5.07 -4.54
C LYS A 277 1.15 -5.05 -3.02
N SER A 278 0.32 -4.32 -2.27
CA SER A 278 0.38 -4.31 -0.80
C SER A 278 0.11 -5.70 -0.21
N TYR A 279 -0.80 -6.48 -0.82
CA TYR A 279 -1.02 -7.87 -0.46
C TYR A 279 0.25 -8.70 -0.63
N ILE A 280 0.87 -8.67 -1.81
CA ILE A 280 2.09 -9.43 -2.09
C ILE A 280 3.24 -8.96 -1.16
N ALA A 281 3.38 -7.66 -0.92
CA ALA A 281 4.33 -7.10 0.03
C ALA A 281 4.11 -7.68 1.44
N SER A 282 2.86 -7.75 1.92
CA SER A 282 2.50 -8.38 3.19
C SER A 282 2.93 -9.85 3.26
N ARG A 283 2.72 -10.61 2.17
CA ARG A 283 3.09 -12.03 2.10
C ARG A 283 4.61 -12.24 2.10
N ILE A 284 5.35 -11.39 1.37
CA ILE A 284 6.82 -11.40 1.38
C ILE A 284 7.31 -11.07 2.78
N PHE A 285 6.87 -9.95 3.35
CA PHE A 285 7.25 -9.51 4.70
C PHE A 285 7.00 -10.62 5.74
N THR A 286 5.81 -11.24 5.70
CA THR A 286 5.48 -12.38 6.57
C THR A 286 6.45 -13.55 6.36
N ALA A 287 6.74 -13.92 5.12
CA ALA A 287 7.66 -15.02 4.82
C ALA A 287 9.08 -14.71 5.31
N MET A 288 9.55 -13.47 5.13
CA MET A 288 10.84 -13.01 5.63
C MET A 288 10.89 -13.12 7.15
N ARG A 289 9.93 -12.53 7.86
CA ARG A 289 9.89 -12.54 9.32
C ARG A 289 9.79 -13.95 9.92
N ARG A 290 8.98 -14.82 9.31
CA ARG A 290 8.59 -16.10 9.93
C ARG A 290 9.37 -17.31 9.47
N ARG A 291 9.94 -17.26 8.26
CA ARG A 291 10.64 -18.42 7.66
C ARG A 291 12.15 -18.18 7.54
N ILE A 292 12.55 -16.95 7.23
CA ILE A 292 13.96 -16.60 7.00
C ILE A 292 14.58 -16.04 8.28
N MET A 293 13.97 -15.00 8.85
CA MET A 293 14.43 -14.27 10.04
C MET A 293 13.69 -14.69 11.31
N TYR A 294 13.39 -15.98 11.44
CA TYR A 294 12.48 -16.50 12.47
C TYR A 294 13.00 -16.35 13.91
N ARG A 295 14.29 -16.04 14.12
CA ARG A 295 14.92 -15.93 15.45
C ARG A 295 14.58 -14.63 16.17
N ASP A 296 14.55 -13.52 15.44
CA ASP A 296 14.33 -12.17 15.98
C ASP A 296 13.21 -11.43 15.24
N GLY A 297 12.59 -12.06 14.24
CA GLY A 297 11.60 -11.43 13.39
C GLY A 297 12.17 -10.32 12.50
N GLY A 298 13.48 -10.29 12.28
CA GLY A 298 14.15 -9.25 11.52
C GLY A 298 14.29 -7.94 12.28
N ALA A 299 14.33 -7.96 13.62
CA ALA A 299 14.50 -6.75 14.45
C ALA A 299 15.73 -5.91 14.05
N LEU A 300 16.80 -6.53 13.56
CA LEU A 300 17.98 -5.84 13.01
C LEU A 300 17.69 -4.97 11.78
N TYR A 301 16.55 -5.19 11.12
CA TYR A 301 16.13 -4.49 9.91
C TYR A 301 15.04 -3.45 10.15
N GLU A 302 14.67 -3.23 11.41
CA GLU A 302 13.73 -2.18 11.77
C GLU A 302 14.27 -0.82 11.33
N SER A 303 13.40 -0.04 10.68
CA SER A 303 13.67 1.29 10.13
C SER A 303 14.74 1.33 9.01
N LEU A 304 15.17 0.17 8.50
CA LEU A 304 15.99 0.10 7.29
C LEU A 304 15.10 -0.01 6.06
N ILE A 305 15.03 1.07 5.27
CA ILE A 305 14.27 1.14 4.02
C ILE A 305 15.21 1.02 2.82
N ASP A 306 14.77 0.35 1.75
CA ASP A 306 15.53 0.31 0.51
C ASP A 306 15.71 1.73 -0.05
N GLY A 307 16.96 2.17 -0.14
CA GLY A 307 17.30 3.52 -0.59
C GLY A 307 17.23 4.61 0.49
N LEU A 308 16.73 4.33 1.70
CA LEU A 308 16.69 5.27 2.83
C LEU A 308 16.93 4.56 4.16
N HIS A 309 17.83 5.07 5.00
CA HIS A 309 17.84 4.66 6.41
C HIS A 309 16.88 5.59 7.15
N ILE A 310 15.88 5.09 7.88
CA ILE A 310 14.94 5.90 8.66
C ILE A 310 14.91 5.49 10.13
#